data_AF-A0A351F7W5-F1
#
_entry.id   AF-A0A351F7W5-F1
#
_cell.length_a   1.000
_cell.length_b   1.000
_cell.length_c   1.000
_cell.angle_alpha   90.00
_cell.angle_beta   90.00
_cell.angle_gamma   90.00
#
_symmetry.space_group_name_H-M   'P 1'
#
loop_
_entity.id
_entity.type
_entity.pdbx_description
1 polymer ?
#
loop_
_entity_poly.entity_id
_entity_poly.type
_entity_poly.pdbx_seq_one_letter_code
_entity_poly.pdbx_strand_id
1 'polypeptide(L)' 'RMKAASDLLLCTSMKIFEISEKCGYSDQHYFSYCFKKYYGMSPNKYREEHLGGGNV' A
#
# COMPACT_ATOMS: atom_id res chain seq x y z
N ARG A 1 4.55 9.01 -6.51
CA ARG A 1 4.95 8.03 -5.46
C ARG A 1 3.75 7.29 -4.91
N MET A 2 2.76 7.96 -4.31
CA MET A 2 1.60 7.27 -3.71
C MET A 2 0.70 6.54 -4.71
N LYS A 3 0.48 7.12 -5.91
CA LYS A 3 -0.23 6.41 -6.99
C LYS A 3 0.45 5.12 -7.43
N ALA A 4 1.77 5.13 -7.60
CA ALA A 4 2.51 3.91 -7.91
C ALA A 4 2.43 2.88 -6.76
N ALA A 5 2.43 3.36 -5.51
CA ALA A 5 2.23 2.50 -4.34
C ALA A 5 0.84 1.85 -4.34
N SER A 6 -0.23 2.58 -4.68
CA SER A 6 -1.57 1.98 -4.79
C SER A 6 -1.62 0.93 -5.90
N ASP A 7 -1.03 1.22 -7.07
CA ASP A 7 -0.99 0.27 -8.17
C ASP A 7 -0.24 -1.01 -7.77
N LEU A 8 0.90 -0.89 -7.09
CA LEU A 8 1.65 -2.04 -6.57
C LEU A 8 0.86 -2.82 -5.50
N LEU A 9 0.11 -2.13 -4.63
CA LEU A 9 -0.71 -2.78 -3.60
C LEU A 9 -1.86 -3.60 -4.18
N LEU A 10 -2.42 -3.17 -5.31
CA LEU A 10 -3.58 -3.81 -5.94
C LEU A 10 -3.20 -4.82 -7.02
N CYS A 11 -2.14 -4.55 -7.78
CA CYS A 11 -1.75 -5.38 -8.90
C CYS A 11 -0.71 -6.45 -8.53
N THR A 12 -0.21 -6.46 -7.29
CA THR A 12 0.84 -7.38 -6.86
C THR A 12 0.57 -7.93 -5.45
N SER A 13 1.18 -9.08 -5.14
CA SER A 13 1.19 -9.68 -3.81
C SER A 13 2.42 -9.26 -2.98
N MET A 14 3.13 -8.20 -3.37
CA MET A 14 4.34 -7.74 -2.67
C MET A 14 4.03 -7.36 -1.22
N LYS A 15 5.03 -7.54 -0.35
CA LYS A 15 4.94 -7.08 1.03
C LYS A 15 4.98 -5.56 1.08
N ILE A 16 4.32 -4.98 2.08
CA ILE A 16 4.26 -3.52 2.27
C ILE A 16 5.67 -2.91 2.39
N PHE A 17 6.61 -3.64 3.00
CA PHE A 17 8.03 -3.27 3.06
C PHE A 17 8.65 -3.13 1.67
N GLU A 18 8.51 -4.13 0.79
CA GLU A 18 9.05 -4.10 -0.57
C GLU A 18 8.44 -2.98 -1.42
N ILE A 19 7.12 -2.75 -1.26
CA ILE A 19 6.43 -1.63 -1.92
C ILE A 19 6.97 -0.29 -1.42
N SER A 20 7.25 -0.18 -0.11
CA SER A 20 7.81 1.03 0.47
C SER A 20 9.20 1.35 -0.09
N GLU A 21 10.07 0.34 -0.20
CA GLU A 21 11.40 0.47 -0.80
C GLU A 21 11.31 0.86 -2.28
N LYS A 22 10.45 0.19 -3.07
CA LYS A 22 10.21 0.51 -4.48
C LYS A 22 9.66 1.93 -4.69
N CYS A 23 8.93 2.46 -3.71
CA CYS A 23 8.40 3.82 -3.75
C CYS A 23 9.40 4.88 -3.25
N GLY A 24 10.61 4.47 -2.87
CA GLY A 24 11.68 5.35 -2.40
C GLY A 24 11.62 5.67 -0.90
N TYR A 25 11.01 4.80 -0.10
CA TYR A 25 10.95 4.93 1.36
C TYR A 25 11.80 3.84 2.02
N SER A 26 12.73 4.26 2.88
CA SER A 26 13.55 3.33 3.68
C SER A 26 12.82 2.82 4.93
N ASP A 27 11.75 3.51 5.35
CA ASP A 27 10.97 3.18 6.53
C ASP A 27 9.51 2.88 6.14
N GLN A 28 9.07 1.65 6.41
CA GLN A 28 7.72 1.17 6.13
C GLN A 28 6.64 1.89 6.97
N HIS A 29 6.95 2.26 8.22
CA HIS A 29 6.03 3.00 9.08
C HIS A 29 5.82 4.42 8.56
N TYR A 30 6.89 5.09 8.13
CA TYR A 30 6.80 6.41 7.52
C TYR A 30 6.02 6.34 6.20
N PHE A 31 6.30 5.35 5.35
CA PHE A 31 5.49 5.07 4.15
C PHE A 31 4.01 4.90 4.50
N SER A 32 3.69 4.08 5.51
CA SER A 32 2.31 3.82 5.92
C SER A 32 1.62 5.07 6.44
N TYR A 33 2.32 5.92 7.19
CA TYR A 33 1.82 7.22 7.63
C TYR A 33 1.51 8.14 6.45
N CYS A 34 2.45 8.30 5.52
CA CYS A 34 2.25 9.14 4.35
C CYS A 34 1.14 8.59 3.44
N PHE A 35 1.06 7.27 3.26
CA PHE A 35 0.01 6.63 2.48
C PHE A 35 -1.37 6.87 3.12
N LYS A 36 -1.48 6.69 4.44
CA LYS A 36 -2.71 7.01 5.18
C LYS A 36 -3.08 8.48 5.09
N LYS A 37 -2.12 9.40 5.14
CA LYS A 37 -2.38 10.83 4.96
C LYS A 37 -2.89 11.15 3.56
N TYR A 38 -2.46 10.40 2.55
CA TYR A 38 -2.83 10.62 1.15
C TYR A 38 -4.16 9.97 0.75
N TYR A 39 -4.40 8.72 1.18
CA TYR A 39 -5.59 7.92 0.82
C TYR A 39 -6.64 7.79 1.94
N GLY A 40 -6.36 8.32 3.13
CA GLY A 40 -7.25 8.23 4.29
C GLY A 40 -7.16 6.91 5.08
N MET A 41 -6.46 5.89 4.57
CA MET A 41 -6.37 4.56 5.19
C MET A 41 -4.99 3.92 5.03
N SER A 42 -4.67 2.92 5.86
CA SER A 42 -3.37 2.25 5.81
C SER A 42 -3.21 1.43 4.52
N PRO A 43 -1.97 1.20 4.03
CA PRO A 43 -1.71 0.36 2.85
C PRO A 43 -2.34 -1.04 2.94
N ASN A 44 -2.28 -1.67 4.12
CA ASN A 44 -2.87 -2.99 4.35
C ASN A 44 -4.40 -2.95 4.22
N LYS A 45 -5.04 -1.97 4.86
CA LYS A 45 -6.50 -1.79 4.77
C LYS A 45 -6.93 -1.46 3.35
N TYR A 46 -6.17 -0.63 2.64
CA TYR A 46 -6.41 -0.31 1.24
C TYR A 46 -6.39 -1.58 0.37
N ARG A 47 -5.37 -2.43 0.55
CA ARG A 47 -5.28 -3.71 -0.15
C ARG A 47 -6.44 -4.65 0.20
N GLU A 48 -6.80 -4.74 1.47
CA GLU A 48 -7.93 -5.56 1.94
C GLU A 48 -9.26 -5.09 1.36
N GLU A 49 -9.58 -3.79 1.38
CA GLU A 49 -10.86 -3.29 0.88
C GLU A 49 -11.00 -3.44 -0.65
N HIS A 50 -9.89 -3.38 -1.39
CA HIS A 50 -9.92 -3.41 -2.86
C HIS A 50 -9.66 -4.81 -3.45
N LEU A 51 -8.98 -5.70 -2.72
CA LEU A 51 -8.77 -7.11 -3.13
C LEU A 51 -9.67 -8.09 -2.37
N GLY A 52 -10.24 -7.69 -1.23
CA GLY A 52 -11.14 -8.48 -0.38
C GLY A 52 -12.58 -8.53 -0.87
N GLY A 53 -12.85 -8.20 -2.13
CA GLY A 53 -14.08 -8.56 -2.85
C GLY A 53 -14.08 -10.00 -3.37
N GLY A 54 -13.27 -10.89 -2.80
CA GLY A 54 -13.11 -12.28 -3.22
C GLY A 54 -13.13 -13.24 -2.03
N ASN A 55 -14.23 -13.26 -1.28
CA ASN A 55 -14.65 -14.43 -0.52
C ASN A 55 -15.99 -14.90 -1.12
N VAL A 56 -15.89 -15.77 -2.12
CA VAL A 56 -16.83 -16.90 -2.32
C VAL A 56 -16.37 -18.06 -1.45
#